data_AF-A0AAC8WG20-F1
#
_entry.id   AF-A0AAC8WG20-F1
#
_cell.length_a   1.000
_cell.length_b   1.000
_cell.length_c   1.000
_cell.angle_alpha   90.00
_cell.angle_beta   90.00
_cell.angle_gamma   90.00
#
_symmetry.space_group_name_H-M   'P 1'
#
loop_
_entity.id
_entity.type
_entity.pdbx_description
1 polymer ?
#
loop_
_entity_poly.entity_id
_entity_poly.type
_entity_poly.pdbx_seq_one_letter_code
_entity_poly.pdbx_strand_id
1 'polypeptide(L)'
;MEVSKGSSDTTQKVVSTVSNNNKVGNLIFYAEENGEVKVIDKSNDTGKIAKNTKGMKPIKKEQALEDIFTKEQEILKTSNPNIGVKDINKNGIKIKYDKEKYIKQIEDIKLGDLNGKKTENLVDDILNDFTKKNPDFEIIDAKYGSDNGIDHMLKNKKTGELWILDSKQMSEKSITYEGGAVKLSKDGAGGNIQLSSEWVNSVAGKKTLNETAKKELEKAIKTQNYKTGIVALDKKTGDLIIAPIEITPKKSKK
;
A
#
# COMPACT_ATOMS: atom_id res chain seq x y z
N MET A 1 56.67 49.99 -6.24
CA MET A 1 55.41 49.30 -5.92
C MET A 1 55.75 48.24 -4.89
N GLU A 2 55.44 48.50 -3.63
CA GLU A 2 55.60 47.58 -2.50
C GLU A 2 54.33 47.64 -1.64
N VAL A 3 54.10 46.54 -0.92
CA VAL A 3 52.83 46.03 -0.37
C VAL A 3 52.57 46.51 1.05
N SER A 4 51.31 46.59 1.50
CA SER A 4 50.93 46.28 2.89
C SER A 4 49.43 45.94 3.03
N LYS A 5 49.11 45.01 3.95
CA LYS A 5 47.81 44.36 4.24
C LYS A 5 47.13 44.93 5.50
N GLY A 6 45.81 44.72 5.61
CA GLY A 6 45.00 44.72 6.84
C GLY A 6 43.86 45.75 6.80
N SER A 7 42.65 45.57 7.33
CA SER A 7 41.93 44.50 8.05
C SER A 7 40.42 44.84 7.98
N SER A 8 39.57 43.83 8.21
CA SER A 8 38.11 43.85 8.41
C SER A 8 37.55 45.06 9.16
N ASP A 9 36.35 45.52 8.77
CA ASP A 9 35.20 45.65 9.70
C ASP A 9 33.93 46.17 9.00
N THR A 10 32.99 45.26 8.74
CA THR A 10 31.59 45.59 8.41
C THR A 10 30.71 45.24 9.60
N THR A 11 30.40 46.23 10.45
CA THR A 11 29.23 46.15 11.33
C THR A 11 28.69 47.54 11.64
N GLN A 12 27.91 48.09 10.71
CA GLN A 12 27.03 49.21 11.00
C GLN A 12 25.72 48.69 11.61
N LYS A 13 25.66 48.79 12.95
CA LYS A 13 24.57 49.38 13.75
C LYS A 13 23.16 49.37 13.14
N VAL A 14 22.31 48.45 13.63
CA VAL A 14 20.88 48.74 13.85
C VAL A 14 20.50 48.19 15.23
N VAL A 15 20.61 49.06 16.24
CA VAL A 15 19.86 48.91 17.50
C VAL A 15 18.62 49.77 17.36
N SER A 16 17.45 49.15 17.28
CA SER A 16 16.25 49.64 17.97
C SER A 16 15.10 48.65 17.81
N THR A 17 14.53 48.30 18.96
CA THR A 17 13.21 47.68 19.15
C THR A 17 13.12 46.16 18.94
N VAL A 18 13.80 45.38 19.78
CA VAL A 18 13.35 44.01 20.05
C VAL A 18 12.19 44.11 21.05
N SER A 19 10.96 44.00 20.53
CA SER A 19 9.79 43.68 21.34
C SER A 19 10.08 42.38 22.11
N ASN A 20 9.86 42.42 23.43
CA ASN A 20 9.99 41.30 24.33
C ASN A 20 9.34 40.03 23.74
N ASN A 21 10.07 38.91 23.80
CA ASN A 21 9.61 37.53 23.57
C ASN A 21 9.06 37.21 22.16
N ASN A 22 9.94 37.14 21.15
CA ASN A 22 9.61 36.42 19.92
C ASN A 22 9.81 34.91 20.09
N LYS A 23 8.70 34.18 20.10
CA LYS A 23 8.66 32.71 20.11
C LYS A 23 8.80 32.19 18.68
N VAL A 24 9.83 31.38 18.42
CA VAL A 24 9.98 30.62 17.17
C VAL A 24 9.98 29.13 17.54
N GLY A 25 8.83 28.48 17.39
CA GLY A 25 8.66 27.08 17.83
C GLY A 25 8.68 26.90 19.36
N ASN A 26 9.41 25.90 19.86
CA ASN A 26 9.56 25.59 21.29
C ASN A 26 10.78 26.26 21.94
N LEU A 27 11.52 27.08 21.19
CA LEU A 27 12.70 27.78 21.66
C LEU A 27 12.30 29.14 22.21
N ILE A 28 12.83 29.47 23.39
CA ILE A 28 12.71 30.82 23.95
C ILE A 28 14.09 31.44 24.05
N PHE A 29 14.19 32.68 23.58
CA PHE A 29 15.41 33.47 23.54
C PHE A 29 15.31 34.59 24.58
N TYR A 30 16.31 34.70 25.45
CA TYR A 30 16.44 35.81 26.39
C TYR A 30 17.81 36.45 26.21
N ALA A 31 17.82 37.78 26.24
CA ALA A 31 19.04 38.57 26.32
C ALA A 31 19.30 38.93 27.78
N GLU A 32 20.49 38.63 28.27
CA GLU A 32 20.93 39.05 29.59
C GLU A 32 21.51 40.48 29.53
N GLU A 33 21.53 41.20 30.65
CA GLU A 33 22.00 42.59 30.72
C GLU A 33 23.50 42.74 30.34
N ASN A 34 24.26 41.65 30.33
CA ASN A 34 25.65 41.58 29.88
C ASN A 34 25.81 41.36 28.36
N GLY A 35 24.71 41.26 27.60
CA GLY A 35 24.72 41.07 26.14
C GLY A 35 24.80 39.62 25.67
N GLU A 36 24.83 38.63 26.58
CA GLU A 36 24.75 37.22 26.19
C GLU A 36 23.31 36.81 25.85
N VAL A 37 23.15 36.03 24.78
CA VAL A 37 21.85 35.47 24.38
C VAL A 37 21.79 34.02 24.85
N LYS A 38 20.89 33.73 25.80
CA LYS A 38 20.59 32.36 26.22
C LYS A 38 19.43 31.79 25.42
N VAL A 39 19.65 30.59 24.90
CA VAL A 39 18.66 29.79 24.19
C VAL A 39 18.22 28.66 25.12
N ILE A 40 16.95 28.64 25.50
CA ILE A 40 16.38 27.53 26.27
C ILE A 40 15.49 26.71 25.34
N ASP A 41 15.89 25.46 25.12
CA ASP A 41 15.07 24.48 24.43
C ASP A 41 14.14 23.77 25.44
N LYS A 42 12.85 24.10 25.40
CA LYS A 42 11.82 23.43 26.20
C LYS A 42 11.26 22.18 25.51
N SER A 43 11.87 21.70 24.43
CA SER A 43 11.50 20.45 23.77
C SER A 43 11.57 19.22 24.68
N ASN A 44 12.39 19.29 25.74
CA ASN A 44 12.64 18.18 26.65
C ASN A 44 11.86 18.22 27.97
N ASP A 45 10.77 19.00 28.06
CA ASP A 45 9.76 18.79 29.11
C ASP A 45 8.94 17.53 28.81
N THR A 46 9.62 16.39 28.91
CA THR A 46 9.14 15.03 28.64
C THR A 46 8.06 14.56 29.62
N GLY A 47 7.69 15.39 30.61
CA GLY A 47 6.70 15.09 31.63
C GLY A 47 5.24 15.41 31.26
N LYS A 48 4.98 16.24 30.23
CA LYS A 48 3.61 16.71 29.91
C LYS A 48 3.26 16.81 28.41
N ILE A 49 4.04 16.17 27.53
CA ILE A 49 3.60 15.92 26.16
C ILE A 49 2.83 14.60 26.16
N ALA A 50 1.54 14.69 25.81
CA ALA A 50 0.53 13.67 26.02
C ALA A 50 0.94 12.22 25.65
N LYS A 51 0.58 11.30 26.54
CA LYS A 51 0.58 9.83 26.42
C LYS A 51 -0.32 9.31 25.28
N ASN A 52 -0.13 9.77 24.04
CA ASN A 52 -0.96 9.34 22.91
C ASN A 52 -0.19 9.06 21.60
N THR A 53 1.09 8.75 21.68
CA THR A 53 1.76 7.99 20.61
C THR A 53 1.63 6.51 20.92
N LYS A 54 0.42 5.96 20.82
CA LYS A 54 0.33 4.52 20.51
C LYS A 54 0.98 4.37 19.16
N GLY A 55 2.17 3.75 19.11
CA GLY A 55 2.81 3.38 17.85
C GLY A 55 1.78 2.71 16.93
N MET A 56 1.83 3.06 15.64
CA MET A 56 0.93 2.45 14.66
C MET A 56 1.09 0.93 14.75
N LYS A 57 -0.03 0.20 14.69
CA LYS A 57 0.03 -1.26 14.74
C LYS A 57 0.51 -1.78 13.38
N PRO A 58 1.63 -2.53 13.31
CA PRO A 58 2.10 -3.13 12.08
C PRO A 58 1.30 -4.39 11.74
N ILE A 59 1.35 -4.78 10.47
CA ILE A 59 0.88 -6.09 10.01
C ILE A 59 1.78 -7.16 10.59
N LYS A 60 1.18 -8.17 11.22
CA LYS A 60 1.93 -9.11 12.06
C LYS A 60 2.49 -10.32 11.32
N LYS A 61 1.98 -10.62 10.12
CA LYS A 61 2.34 -11.81 9.35
C LYS A 61 3.14 -11.39 8.13
N GLU A 62 4.33 -11.96 7.99
CA GLU A 62 5.15 -11.85 6.78
C GLU A 62 5.47 -13.27 6.29
N GLN A 63 5.27 -13.55 5.01
CA GLN A 63 5.45 -14.88 4.42
C GLN A 63 6.00 -14.77 2.99
N ALA A 64 6.66 -15.83 2.53
CA ALA A 64 6.99 -15.98 1.12
C ALA A 64 5.73 -16.23 0.28
N LEU A 65 5.75 -15.85 -1.00
CA LEU A 65 4.61 -16.05 -1.91
C LEU A 65 4.17 -17.52 -2.02
N GLU A 66 5.13 -18.45 -2.04
CA GLU A 66 4.83 -19.89 -2.08
C GLU A 66 3.97 -20.32 -0.90
N ASP A 67 4.31 -19.87 0.31
CA ASP A 67 3.54 -20.17 1.52
C ASP A 67 2.12 -19.57 1.45
N ILE A 68 2.00 -18.33 0.96
CA ILE A 68 0.69 -17.67 0.80
C ILE A 68 -0.23 -18.48 -0.12
N PHE A 69 0.32 -18.99 -1.23
CA PHE A 69 -0.45 -19.70 -2.26
C PHE A 69 -0.57 -21.22 -2.07
N THR A 70 0.12 -21.80 -1.10
CA THR A 70 0.06 -23.26 -0.83
C THR A 70 -0.53 -23.61 0.52
N LYS A 71 -0.41 -22.73 1.53
CA LYS A 71 -0.93 -22.97 2.88
C LYS A 71 -2.32 -22.37 3.05
N GLU A 72 -3.04 -22.89 4.04
CA GLU A 72 -4.33 -22.34 4.43
C GLU A 72 -4.15 -20.93 5.02
N GLN A 73 -4.98 -19.99 4.57
CA GLN A 73 -4.94 -18.60 4.98
C GLN A 73 -6.28 -18.18 5.60
N GLU A 74 -6.24 -17.25 6.56
CA GLU A 74 -7.46 -16.68 7.13
C GLU A 74 -8.15 -15.77 6.11
N ILE A 75 -9.34 -16.15 5.67
CA ILE A 75 -10.10 -15.41 4.66
C ILE A 75 -10.87 -14.27 5.33
N LEU A 76 -10.69 -13.05 4.81
CA LEU A 76 -11.50 -11.90 5.20
C LEU A 76 -12.89 -12.00 4.57
N LYS A 77 -13.91 -12.26 5.39
CA LYS A 77 -15.31 -12.27 4.94
C LYS A 77 -15.95 -10.89 5.09
N THR A 78 -16.51 -10.35 4.01
CA THR A 78 -17.12 -9.01 4.02
C THR A 78 -18.22 -8.87 2.98
N SER A 79 -19.05 -7.84 3.12
CA SER A 79 -20.02 -7.42 2.11
C SER A 79 -19.74 -6.00 1.59
N ASN A 80 -18.64 -5.38 2.04
CA ASN A 80 -18.33 -3.97 1.80
C ASN A 80 -17.18 -3.86 0.80
N PRO A 81 -17.31 -3.09 -0.30
CA PRO A 81 -16.19 -2.85 -1.22
C PRO A 81 -15.08 -1.99 -0.59
N ASN A 82 -15.36 -1.25 0.48
CA ASN A 82 -14.33 -0.51 1.22
C ASN A 82 -13.80 -1.39 2.35
N ILE A 83 -12.55 -1.82 2.24
CA ILE A 83 -11.88 -2.68 3.20
C ILE A 83 -11.08 -1.81 4.17
N GLY A 84 -11.44 -1.88 5.45
CA GLY A 84 -10.80 -1.08 6.48
C GLY A 84 -9.38 -1.53 6.75
N VAL A 85 -8.50 -0.58 7.08
CA VAL A 85 -7.09 -0.87 7.42
C VAL A 85 -6.96 -1.88 8.57
N LYS A 86 -7.90 -1.89 9.52
CA LYS A 86 -7.95 -2.86 10.62
C LYS A 86 -8.15 -4.30 10.11
N ASP A 87 -8.99 -4.47 9.10
CA ASP A 87 -9.29 -5.78 8.52
C ASP A 87 -8.10 -6.28 7.69
N ILE A 88 -7.50 -5.39 6.90
CA ILE A 88 -6.23 -5.68 6.19
C ILE A 88 -5.12 -6.03 7.18
N ASN A 89 -5.01 -5.33 8.31
CA ASN A 89 -3.98 -5.62 9.32
C ASN A 89 -4.20 -6.95 10.05
N LYS A 90 -5.46 -7.39 10.18
CA LYS A 90 -5.80 -8.65 10.84
C LYS A 90 -5.58 -9.84 9.90
N ASN A 91 -6.06 -9.72 8.66
CA ASN A 91 -6.17 -10.83 7.71
C ASN A 91 -5.09 -10.81 6.62
N GLY A 92 -4.46 -9.66 6.40
CA GLY A 92 -3.41 -9.48 5.40
C GLY A 92 -2.08 -10.10 5.81
N ILE A 93 -1.33 -10.52 4.80
CA ILE A 93 -0.03 -11.15 4.93
C ILE A 93 0.94 -10.31 4.11
N LYS A 94 1.95 -9.74 4.78
CA LYS A 94 3.05 -9.04 4.12
C LYS A 94 3.83 -10.02 3.26
N ILE A 95 4.05 -9.65 2.01
CA ILE A 95 4.83 -10.46 1.07
C ILE A 95 6.31 -10.24 1.34
N LYS A 96 7.06 -11.31 1.53
CA LYS A 96 8.52 -11.26 1.53
C LYS A 96 9.03 -11.27 0.09
N TYR A 97 9.55 -10.13 -0.37
CA TYR A 97 10.15 -9.97 -1.69
C TYR A 97 11.36 -9.03 -1.64
N ASP A 98 12.18 -9.05 -2.70
CA ASP A 98 13.37 -8.19 -2.83
C ASP A 98 12.95 -6.74 -3.15
N LYS A 99 12.66 -5.96 -2.11
CA LYS A 99 12.24 -4.56 -2.26
C LYS A 99 13.30 -3.67 -2.92
N GLU A 100 14.58 -3.94 -2.67
CA GLU A 100 15.68 -3.14 -3.20
C GLU A 100 15.71 -3.23 -4.73
N LYS A 101 15.48 -4.42 -5.29
CA LYS A 101 15.32 -4.62 -6.73
C LYS A 101 14.23 -3.72 -7.34
N TYR A 102 13.13 -3.50 -6.63
CA TYR A 102 11.96 -2.76 -7.12
C TYR A 102 11.86 -1.32 -6.60
N ILE A 103 12.89 -0.81 -5.92
CA ILE A 103 12.81 0.49 -5.22
C ILE A 103 12.43 1.64 -6.16
N LYS A 104 12.94 1.65 -7.40
CA LYS A 104 12.61 2.68 -8.39
C LYS A 104 11.12 2.69 -8.76
N GLN A 105 10.52 1.51 -8.99
CA GLN A 105 9.09 1.41 -9.29
C GLN A 105 8.24 1.87 -8.10
N ILE A 106 8.65 1.49 -6.88
CA ILE A 106 7.99 1.91 -5.65
C ILE A 106 8.03 3.44 -5.50
N GLU A 107 9.19 4.07 -5.70
CA GLU A 107 9.31 5.54 -5.66
C GLU A 107 8.48 6.21 -6.77
N ASP A 108 8.47 5.65 -7.99
CA ASP A 108 7.66 6.17 -9.10
C ASP A 108 6.15 6.08 -8.83
N ILE A 109 5.70 5.08 -8.07
CA ILE A 109 4.30 4.98 -7.61
C ILE A 109 4.00 6.04 -6.55
N LYS A 110 4.94 6.33 -5.63
CA LYS A 110 4.78 7.40 -4.62
C LYS A 110 4.61 8.78 -5.25
N LEU A 111 5.31 9.04 -6.36
CA LEU A 111 5.18 10.28 -7.13
C LEU A 111 3.81 10.40 -7.84
N GLY A 112 3.15 9.27 -8.11
CA GLY A 112 1.79 9.26 -8.61
C GLY A 112 1.47 8.05 -9.49
N ASP A 113 0.31 7.45 -9.23
CA ASP A 113 -0.23 6.33 -10.00
C ASP A 113 -1.77 6.31 -9.86
N LEU A 114 -2.41 7.32 -10.43
CA LEU A 114 -3.86 7.56 -10.27
C LEU A 114 -4.73 6.40 -10.76
N ASN A 115 -4.28 5.70 -11.80
CA ASN A 115 -5.03 4.61 -12.43
C ASN A 115 -4.61 3.22 -11.93
N GLY A 116 -3.61 3.15 -11.03
CA GLY A 116 -3.09 1.89 -10.48
C GLY A 116 -2.18 1.10 -11.43
N LYS A 117 -1.94 1.57 -12.65
CA LYS A 117 -1.17 0.83 -13.67
C LYS A 117 0.27 0.55 -13.25
N LYS A 118 0.93 1.49 -12.56
CA LYS A 118 2.29 1.24 -12.08
C LYS A 118 2.30 0.21 -10.95
N THR A 119 1.27 0.24 -10.10
CA THR A 119 1.08 -0.73 -9.01
C THR A 119 0.84 -2.13 -9.57
N GLU A 120 0.01 -2.26 -10.60
CA GLU A 120 -0.23 -3.52 -11.31
C GLU A 120 1.08 -4.08 -11.90
N ASN A 121 1.82 -3.26 -12.65
CA ASN A 121 3.11 -3.67 -13.23
C ASN A 121 4.12 -4.13 -12.17
N LEU A 122 4.18 -3.45 -11.01
CA LEU A 122 5.05 -3.86 -9.90
C LEU A 122 4.69 -5.26 -9.40
N VAL A 123 3.40 -5.53 -9.23
CA VAL A 123 2.92 -6.84 -8.78
C VAL A 123 3.18 -7.90 -9.85
N ASP A 124 2.97 -7.59 -11.13
CA ASP A 124 3.31 -8.49 -12.25
C ASP A 124 4.78 -8.87 -12.26
N ASP A 125 5.69 -7.90 -12.13
CA ASP A 125 7.12 -8.17 -12.13
C ASP A 125 7.54 -9.07 -10.95
N ILE A 126 6.92 -8.88 -9.78
CA ILE A 126 7.16 -9.71 -8.60
C ILE A 126 6.61 -11.13 -8.79
N LEU A 127 5.41 -11.27 -9.35
CA LEU A 127 4.82 -12.57 -9.65
C LEU A 127 5.61 -13.30 -10.75
N ASN A 128 6.10 -12.59 -11.77
CA ASN A 128 6.94 -13.14 -12.83
C ASN A 128 8.26 -13.68 -12.28
N ASP A 129 8.89 -12.95 -11.37
CA ASP A 129 10.08 -13.42 -10.65
C ASP A 129 9.79 -14.67 -9.81
N PHE A 130 8.63 -14.69 -9.15
CA PHE A 130 8.17 -15.82 -8.36
C PHE A 130 7.96 -17.07 -9.23
N THR A 131 7.25 -16.98 -10.35
CA THR A 131 6.96 -18.13 -11.21
C THR A 131 8.20 -18.67 -11.93
N LYS A 132 9.19 -17.82 -12.24
CA LYS A 132 10.49 -18.27 -12.75
C LYS A 132 11.23 -19.18 -11.77
N LYS A 133 11.10 -18.92 -10.47
CA LYS A 133 11.71 -19.72 -9.40
C LYS A 133 10.84 -20.91 -8.99
N ASN A 134 9.53 -20.82 -9.24
CA ASN A 134 8.53 -21.79 -8.82
C ASN A 134 7.72 -22.24 -10.04
N PRO A 135 8.26 -23.16 -10.87
CA PRO A 135 7.65 -23.55 -12.13
C PRO A 135 6.36 -24.33 -11.96
N ASP A 136 5.92 -24.66 -10.74
CA ASP A 136 4.59 -25.19 -10.45
C ASP A 136 3.49 -24.14 -10.53
N PHE A 137 3.86 -22.86 -10.59
CA PHE A 137 2.93 -21.75 -10.75
C PHE A 137 2.99 -21.19 -12.18
N GLU A 138 1.86 -20.65 -12.63
CA GLU A 138 1.70 -20.06 -13.95
C GLU A 138 0.83 -18.81 -13.84
N ILE A 139 1.28 -17.71 -14.44
CA ILE A 139 0.47 -16.50 -14.60
C ILE A 139 -0.33 -16.65 -15.89
N ILE A 140 -1.63 -16.38 -15.82
CA ILE A 140 -2.53 -16.42 -16.95
C ILE A 140 -3.04 -15.01 -17.20
N ASP A 141 -2.83 -14.49 -18.40
CA ASP A 141 -3.39 -13.20 -18.81
C ASP A 141 -4.93 -13.29 -18.90
N ALA A 142 -5.60 -12.59 -18.00
CA ALA A 142 -7.05 -12.58 -17.85
C ALA A 142 -7.67 -11.19 -18.12
N LYS A 143 -6.99 -10.37 -18.94
CA LYS A 143 -7.52 -9.11 -19.43
C LYS A 143 -8.48 -9.33 -20.62
N TYR A 144 -9.36 -8.36 -20.83
CA TYR A 144 -10.32 -8.34 -21.93
C TYR A 144 -10.66 -6.92 -22.39
N GLY A 145 -10.91 -6.74 -23.69
CA GLY A 145 -11.24 -5.44 -24.27
C GLY A 145 -10.14 -4.40 -24.05
N SER A 146 -10.51 -3.16 -23.72
CA SER A 146 -9.59 -2.05 -23.43
C SER A 146 -8.97 -2.15 -22.03
N ASP A 147 -8.22 -3.22 -21.76
CA ASP A 147 -7.46 -3.42 -20.50
C ASP A 147 -8.34 -3.57 -19.24
N ASN A 148 -9.51 -4.21 -19.39
CA ASN A 148 -10.39 -4.53 -18.27
C ASN A 148 -10.15 -5.97 -17.81
N GLY A 149 -10.43 -6.28 -16.55
CA GLY A 149 -10.57 -7.68 -16.11
C GLY A 149 -9.91 -7.94 -14.77
N ILE A 150 -9.27 -9.10 -14.68
CA ILE A 150 -8.51 -9.53 -13.51
C ILE A 150 -7.09 -8.96 -13.66
N ASP A 151 -6.58 -8.26 -12.65
CA ASP A 151 -5.21 -7.73 -12.68
C ASP A 151 -4.21 -8.88 -12.75
N HIS A 152 -4.31 -9.85 -11.84
CA HIS A 152 -3.42 -11.01 -11.84
C HIS A 152 -4.21 -12.30 -11.62
N MET A 153 -3.99 -13.28 -12.50
CA MET A 153 -4.50 -14.64 -12.32
C MET A 153 -3.34 -15.61 -12.24
N LEU A 154 -3.20 -16.28 -11.10
CA LEU A 154 -2.11 -17.21 -10.83
C LEU A 154 -2.68 -18.61 -10.62
N LYS A 155 -2.18 -19.58 -11.38
CA LYS A 155 -2.56 -20.98 -11.28
C LYS A 155 -1.50 -21.78 -10.57
N ASN A 156 -1.89 -22.55 -9.56
CA ASN A 156 -1.08 -23.66 -9.06
C ASN A 156 -1.32 -24.88 -9.96
N LYS A 157 -0.32 -25.28 -10.75
CA LYS A 157 -0.46 -26.39 -11.73
C LYS A 157 -0.58 -27.76 -11.06
N LYS A 158 -0.10 -27.92 -9.83
CA LYS A 158 -0.20 -29.18 -9.07
C LYS A 158 -1.63 -29.43 -8.58
N THR A 159 -2.28 -28.40 -8.05
CA THR A 159 -3.63 -28.51 -7.46
C THR A 159 -4.75 -28.06 -8.39
N GLY A 160 -4.42 -27.29 -9.42
CA GLY A 160 -5.38 -26.59 -10.28
C GLY A 160 -6.07 -25.40 -9.60
N GLU A 161 -5.68 -25.01 -8.38
CA GLU A 161 -6.24 -23.85 -7.68
C GLU A 161 -5.87 -22.56 -8.42
N LEU A 162 -6.85 -21.69 -8.65
CA LEU A 162 -6.64 -20.35 -9.19
C LEU A 162 -6.69 -19.28 -8.10
N TRP A 163 -5.72 -18.39 -8.09
CA TRP A 163 -5.77 -17.14 -7.35
C TRP A 163 -6.12 -16.00 -8.29
N ILE A 164 -7.22 -15.32 -7.99
CA ILE A 164 -7.72 -14.15 -8.71
C ILE A 164 -7.43 -12.93 -7.84
N LEU A 165 -6.49 -12.12 -8.27
CA LEU A 165 -5.93 -11.03 -7.50
C LEU A 165 -6.23 -9.70 -8.17
N ASP A 166 -6.48 -8.70 -7.33
CA ASP A 166 -6.67 -7.32 -7.75
C ASP A 166 -5.70 -6.43 -6.95
N SER A 167 -4.92 -5.64 -7.67
CA SER A 167 -3.89 -4.79 -7.11
C SER A 167 -4.46 -3.43 -6.75
N LYS A 168 -4.13 -2.95 -5.55
CA LYS A 168 -4.65 -1.68 -5.04
C LYS A 168 -3.60 -0.96 -4.22
N GLN A 169 -3.62 0.35 -4.29
CA GLN A 169 -2.87 1.19 -3.36
C GLN A 169 -3.69 1.39 -2.09
N MET A 170 -3.02 1.32 -0.94
CA MET A 170 -3.63 1.72 0.32
C MET A 170 -3.76 3.25 0.37
N SER A 171 -4.88 3.72 0.89
CA SER A 171 -5.03 5.14 1.22
C SER A 171 -4.07 5.55 2.34
N GLU A 172 -3.72 6.84 2.42
CA GLU A 172 -2.78 7.33 3.44
C GLU A 172 -3.43 7.55 4.82
N LYS A 173 -4.77 7.41 4.90
CA LYS A 173 -5.60 7.78 6.04
C LYS A 173 -5.67 6.66 7.08
N SER A 174 -4.69 6.63 7.98
CA SER A 174 -4.76 5.89 9.23
C SER A 174 -3.91 6.59 10.29
N ILE A 175 -4.46 6.75 11.49
CA ILE A 175 -3.75 7.29 12.67
C ILE A 175 -3.33 6.15 13.62
N THR A 176 -3.85 4.93 13.40
CA THR A 176 -3.76 3.82 14.37
C THR A 176 -3.06 2.57 13.84
N TYR A 177 -3.02 2.38 12.53
CA TYR A 177 -2.42 1.23 11.84
C TYR A 177 -1.50 1.70 10.72
N GLU A 178 -0.44 0.95 10.43
CA GLU A 178 0.33 1.16 9.20
C GLU A 178 -0.56 0.91 7.96
N GLY A 179 -0.29 1.65 6.87
CA GLY A 179 -1.15 1.71 5.69
C GLY A 179 -2.51 2.40 5.92
N GLY A 180 -3.46 2.17 5.03
CA GLY A 180 -4.83 2.65 5.14
C GLY A 180 -5.83 1.72 4.46
N ALA A 181 -7.06 2.21 4.29
CA ALA A 181 -8.12 1.41 3.66
C ALA A 181 -7.84 1.18 2.17
N VAL A 182 -8.39 0.09 1.64
CA VAL A 182 -8.43 -0.25 0.21
C VAL A 182 -9.88 -0.22 -0.27
N LYS A 183 -10.10 0.25 -1.50
CA LYS A 183 -11.42 0.30 -2.12
C LYS A 183 -11.45 -0.54 -3.39
N LEU A 184 -12.35 -1.52 -3.41
CA LEU A 184 -12.71 -2.30 -4.58
C LEU A 184 -13.81 -1.58 -5.38
N SER A 185 -13.90 -1.88 -6.68
CA SER A 185 -15.03 -1.39 -7.47
C SER A 185 -16.33 -2.00 -6.96
N LYS A 186 -17.33 -1.15 -6.69
CA LYS A 186 -18.68 -1.59 -6.32
C LYS A 186 -19.53 -1.98 -7.55
N ASP A 187 -19.19 -1.39 -8.70
CA ASP A 187 -19.90 -1.53 -9.98
C ASP A 187 -18.92 -2.12 -11.02
N GLY A 188 -18.35 -3.28 -10.72
CA GLY A 188 -17.45 -3.99 -11.62
C GLY A 188 -18.17 -4.69 -12.77
N ALA A 189 -17.56 -5.74 -13.33
CA ALA A 189 -18.16 -6.56 -14.37
C ALA A 189 -19.54 -7.07 -13.93
N GLY A 190 -20.55 -6.84 -14.78
CA GLY A 190 -21.94 -7.22 -14.51
C GLY A 190 -22.64 -6.37 -13.43
N GLY A 191 -22.06 -5.24 -13.02
CA GLY A 191 -22.59 -4.39 -11.94
C GLY A 191 -22.33 -4.98 -10.55
N ASN A 192 -21.39 -5.91 -10.43
CA ASN A 192 -21.09 -6.61 -9.18
C ASN A 192 -19.85 -6.04 -8.49
N ILE A 193 -19.77 -6.20 -7.17
CA ILE A 193 -18.56 -5.85 -6.40
C ILE A 193 -17.39 -6.69 -6.89
N GLN A 194 -16.27 -6.05 -7.24
CA GLN A 194 -15.06 -6.71 -7.69
C GLN A 194 -14.58 -7.78 -6.69
N LEU A 195 -14.06 -8.90 -7.17
CA LEU A 195 -13.67 -10.09 -6.38
C LEU A 195 -14.81 -10.86 -5.70
N SER A 196 -16.08 -10.46 -5.85
CA SER A 196 -17.22 -11.32 -5.51
C SER A 196 -17.39 -12.45 -6.52
N SER A 197 -18.02 -13.56 -6.12
CA SER A 197 -18.30 -14.67 -7.03
C SER A 197 -19.14 -14.26 -8.24
N GLU A 198 -20.09 -13.34 -8.06
CA GLU A 198 -20.90 -12.81 -9.17
C GLU A 198 -20.08 -11.97 -10.17
N TRP A 199 -19.09 -11.22 -9.67
CA TRP A 199 -18.13 -10.52 -10.52
C TRP A 199 -17.24 -11.50 -11.27
N VAL A 200 -16.72 -12.54 -10.61
CA VAL A 200 -15.91 -13.60 -11.23
C VAL A 200 -16.70 -14.32 -12.35
N ASN A 201 -17.96 -14.69 -12.09
CA ASN A 201 -18.86 -15.25 -13.10
C ASN A 201 -19.08 -14.28 -14.28
N SER A 202 -19.25 -12.99 -13.99
CA SER A 202 -19.45 -11.95 -15.00
C SER A 202 -18.22 -11.74 -15.88
N VAL A 203 -17.01 -11.89 -15.33
CA VAL A 203 -15.75 -11.88 -16.08
C VAL A 203 -15.62 -13.11 -16.97
N ALA A 204 -15.89 -14.31 -16.44
CA ALA A 204 -15.85 -15.55 -17.23
C ALA A 204 -16.81 -15.53 -18.43
N GLY A 205 -17.96 -14.85 -18.30
CA GLY A 205 -18.94 -14.67 -19.37
C GLY A 205 -18.54 -13.67 -20.47
N LYS A 206 -17.41 -12.96 -20.36
CA LYS A 206 -16.98 -11.97 -21.37
C LYS A 206 -16.52 -12.66 -22.65
N LYS A 207 -17.12 -12.25 -23.77
CA LYS A 207 -16.79 -12.80 -25.10
C LYS A 207 -15.35 -12.51 -25.54
N THR A 208 -14.78 -11.40 -25.08
CA THR A 208 -13.43 -10.93 -25.43
C THR A 208 -12.38 -11.33 -24.41
N LEU A 209 -12.72 -12.18 -23.43
CA LEU A 209 -11.74 -12.76 -22.51
C LEU A 209 -10.88 -13.78 -23.26
N ASN A 210 -9.58 -13.76 -22.97
CA ASN A 210 -8.62 -14.74 -23.47
C ASN A 210 -9.17 -16.18 -23.28
N GLU A 211 -9.06 -17.02 -24.32
CA GLU A 211 -9.64 -18.37 -24.31
C GLU A 211 -9.06 -19.28 -23.20
N THR A 212 -7.75 -19.21 -22.97
CA THR A 212 -7.07 -19.94 -21.89
C THR A 212 -7.59 -19.47 -20.54
N ALA A 213 -7.64 -18.16 -20.31
CA ALA A 213 -8.15 -17.59 -19.07
C ALA A 213 -9.61 -18.00 -18.82
N LYS A 214 -10.45 -17.90 -19.86
CA LYS A 214 -11.86 -18.29 -19.81
C LYS A 214 -12.02 -19.75 -19.41
N LYS A 215 -11.29 -20.66 -20.06
CA LYS A 215 -11.37 -22.10 -19.79
C LYS A 215 -10.95 -22.44 -18.36
N GLU A 216 -9.86 -21.86 -17.88
CA GLU A 216 -9.37 -22.09 -16.51
C GLU A 216 -10.35 -21.50 -15.48
N LEU A 217 -10.87 -20.30 -15.74
CA LEU A 217 -11.82 -19.64 -14.86
C LEU A 217 -13.15 -20.41 -14.77
N GLU A 218 -13.73 -20.84 -15.89
CA GLU A 218 -14.94 -21.66 -15.93
C GLU A 218 -14.76 -22.99 -15.18
N LYS A 219 -13.61 -23.64 -15.35
CA LYS A 219 -13.26 -24.87 -14.62
C LYS A 219 -13.18 -24.62 -13.11
N ALA A 220 -12.50 -23.55 -12.71
CA ALA A 220 -12.33 -23.20 -11.31
C ALA A 220 -13.66 -22.81 -10.65
N ILE A 221 -14.52 -22.06 -11.34
CA ILE A 221 -15.88 -21.75 -10.88
C ILE A 221 -16.69 -23.04 -10.69
N LYS A 222 -16.71 -23.93 -11.67
CA LYS A 222 -17.48 -25.19 -11.59
C LYS A 222 -17.02 -26.08 -10.44
N THR A 223 -15.72 -26.10 -10.16
CA THR A 223 -15.11 -26.92 -9.11
C THR A 223 -14.98 -26.20 -7.77
N GLN A 224 -15.32 -24.91 -7.71
CA GLN A 224 -15.06 -24.02 -6.57
C GLN A 224 -13.58 -24.04 -6.14
N ASN A 225 -12.66 -24.25 -7.08
CA ASN A 225 -11.22 -24.34 -6.85
C ASN A 225 -10.51 -23.03 -7.20
N TYR A 226 -10.97 -21.93 -6.60
CA TYR A 226 -10.32 -20.63 -6.70
C TYR A 226 -10.41 -19.85 -5.39
N LYS A 227 -9.49 -18.91 -5.23
CA LYS A 227 -9.50 -17.89 -4.18
C LYS A 227 -9.45 -16.51 -4.81
N THR A 228 -10.07 -15.54 -4.15
CA THR A 228 -9.91 -14.14 -4.51
C THR A 228 -9.09 -13.43 -3.43
N GLY A 229 -8.36 -12.38 -3.82
CA GLY A 229 -7.51 -11.65 -2.90
C GLY A 229 -7.17 -10.26 -3.38
N ILE A 230 -6.86 -9.38 -2.42
CA ILE A 230 -6.36 -8.05 -2.68
C ILE A 230 -4.84 -8.08 -2.53
N VAL A 231 -4.11 -7.49 -3.47
CA VAL A 231 -2.70 -7.17 -3.30
C VAL A 231 -2.59 -5.66 -3.01
N ALA A 232 -2.43 -5.32 -1.74
CA ALA A 232 -2.41 -3.94 -1.27
C ALA A 232 -0.97 -3.41 -1.13
N LEU A 233 -0.66 -2.32 -1.83
CA LEU A 233 0.60 -1.60 -1.68
C LEU A 233 0.49 -0.49 -0.63
N ASP A 234 1.25 -0.60 0.46
CA ASP A 234 1.51 0.54 1.33
C ASP A 234 2.57 1.45 0.69
N LYS A 235 2.12 2.56 0.11
CA LYS A 235 3.00 3.53 -0.55
C LYS A 235 4.02 4.16 0.39
N LYS A 236 3.82 4.14 1.72
CA LYS A 236 4.79 4.73 2.66
C LYS A 236 6.00 3.83 2.83
N THR A 237 5.75 2.53 3.03
CA THR A 237 6.79 1.55 3.37
C THR A 237 7.27 0.74 2.17
N GLY A 238 6.53 0.78 1.06
CA GLY A 238 6.73 -0.14 -0.07
C GLY A 238 6.42 -1.59 0.30
N ASP A 239 5.59 -1.84 1.31
CA ASP A 239 5.12 -3.19 1.62
C ASP A 239 3.98 -3.59 0.67
N LEU A 240 4.03 -4.82 0.17
CA LEU A 240 2.88 -5.47 -0.47
C LEU A 240 2.24 -6.44 0.50
N ILE A 241 0.92 -6.44 0.54
CA ILE A 241 0.12 -7.21 1.49
C ILE A 241 -0.94 -7.97 0.71
N ILE A 242 -0.93 -9.30 0.79
CA ILE A 242 -2.01 -10.12 0.25
C ILE A 242 -3.06 -10.33 1.33
N ALA A 243 -4.29 -9.92 1.06
CA ALA A 243 -5.45 -10.22 1.89
C ALA A 243 -6.42 -11.13 1.11
N PRO A 244 -6.45 -12.44 1.41
CA PRO A 244 -7.47 -13.34 0.88
C PRO A 244 -8.85 -12.87 1.33
N ILE A 245 -9.81 -12.81 0.42
CA ILE A 245 -11.11 -12.20 0.67
C ILE A 245 -12.24 -13.07 0.14
N GLU A 246 -13.38 -13.02 0.81
CA GLU A 246 -14.65 -13.57 0.33
C GLU A 246 -15.69 -12.47 0.45
N ILE A 247 -16.21 -12.02 -0.70
CA ILE A 247 -17.22 -10.98 -0.75
C ILE A 247 -18.59 -11.61 -0.93
N THR A 248 -19.43 -11.47 0.09
CA THR A 248 -20.83 -11.87 0.06
C THR A 248 -21.68 -10.60 0.06
N PRO A 249 -22.19 -10.13 -1.09
CA PRO A 249 -23.03 -8.94 -1.15
C PRO A 249 -24.22 -9.08 -0.19
N LYS A 250 -24.58 -8.01 0.53
CA LYS A 250 -25.81 -8.02 1.32
C LYS A 250 -26.97 -8.21 0.35
N LYS A 251 -27.73 -9.29 0.54
CA LYS A 251 -29.02 -9.46 -0.14
C LYS A 251 -29.84 -8.20 0.12
N SER A 252 -30.23 -7.48 -0.93
CA SER A 252 -31.22 -6.43 -0.81
C SER A 252 -32.47 -7.07 -0.20
N LYS A 253 -32.92 -6.55 0.94
CA LYS A 253 -34.30 -6.82 1.39
C LYS A 253 -35.19 -6.21 0.31
N LYS A 254 -35.85 -7.07 -0.46
CA LYS A 254 -36.94 -6.67 -1.37
C LYS A 254 -38.06 -6.03 -0.56
#